data_AF-A0A8J5NCU0-F1
#
_entry.id   AF-A0A8J5NCU0-F1
#
_cell.length_a   1.000
_cell.length_b   1.000
_cell.length_c   1.000
_cell.angle_alpha   90.00
_cell.angle_beta   90.00
_cell.angle_gamma   90.00
#
_symmetry.space_group_name_H-M   'P 1'
#
loop_
_entity.id
_entity.type
_entity.pdbx_description
1 polymer ?
#
loop_
_entity_poly.entity_id
_entity_poly.type
_entity_poly.pdbx_seq_one_letter_code
_entity_poly.pdbx_strand_id
1 'polypeptide(L)'
;MGRPRLFSEEENGAIVCFIIWMQKSGLPASKSKIEDDADTIRSRRDPDAVPVGKMWYRRFRDDHPELDISILKSKEAARLEYEEAGMEETMQWFKRLSEVIMRYRIVASECWNTDQAGIRVGILRERV
;
A
#
# COMPACT_ATOMS: atom_id res chain seq x y z
N MET A 1 6.75 9.42 -33.74
CA MET A 1 7.41 8.12 -33.57
C MET A 1 7.19 7.66 -32.13
N GLY A 2 6.25 6.74 -31.90
CA GLY A 2 5.96 6.22 -30.56
C GLY A 2 7.16 5.42 -30.02
N ARG A 3 7.45 5.57 -28.72
CA ARG A 3 8.55 4.87 -28.05
C ARG A 3 8.32 3.36 -28.13
N PRO A 4 9.37 2.53 -28.36
CA PRO A 4 9.22 1.08 -28.36
C PRO A 4 8.62 0.61 -27.03
N ARG A 5 7.53 -0.17 -27.09
CA ARG A 5 6.91 -0.75 -25.89
C ARG A 5 7.86 -1.81 -25.33
N LEU A 6 8.13 -1.72 -24.03
CA LEU A 6 9.08 -2.61 -23.35
C LEU A 6 8.55 -4.05 -23.21
N PHE A 7 7.22 -4.18 -23.24
CA PHE A 7 6.42 -5.38 -23.12
C PHE A 7 5.43 -5.46 -24.28
N SER A 8 5.02 -6.68 -24.66
CA SER A 8 3.86 -6.88 -25.52
C SER A 8 2.57 -6.52 -24.77
N GLU A 9 1.46 -6.34 -25.48
CA GLU A 9 0.15 -6.11 -24.82
C GLU A 9 -0.23 -7.24 -23.88
N GLU A 10 0.09 -8.49 -24.27
CA GLU A 10 -0.19 -9.69 -23.48
C GLU A 10 0.64 -9.71 -22.19
N GLU A 11 1.94 -9.41 -22.28
CA GLU A 11 2.82 -9.32 -21.12
C GLU A 11 2.40 -8.19 -20.19
N ASN A 12 2.04 -7.04 -20.76
CA ASN A 12 1.57 -5.89 -20.00
C ASN A 12 0.27 -6.24 -19.24
N GLY A 13 -0.69 -6.89 -19.92
CA GLY A 13 -1.91 -7.40 -19.30
C GLY A 13 -1.65 -8.47 -18.23
N ALA A 14 -0.68 -9.36 -18.44
CA ALA A 14 -0.31 -10.37 -17.45
C ALA A 14 0.25 -9.75 -16.16
N ILE A 15 1.11 -8.72 -16.28
CA ILE A 15 1.65 -7.98 -15.12
C ILE A 15 0.50 -7.29 -14.36
N VAL A 16 -0.44 -6.64 -15.05
CA VAL A 16 -1.62 -6.01 -14.42
C VAL A 16 -2.47 -7.04 -13.68
N CYS A 17 -2.83 -8.16 -14.33
CA CYS A 17 -3.60 -9.24 -13.71
C CYS A 17 -2.91 -9.82 -12.47
N PHE A 18 -1.59 -10.01 -12.54
CA PHE A 18 -0.81 -10.51 -11.42
C PHE A 18 -0.83 -9.55 -10.22
N ILE A 19 -0.68 -8.24 -10.46
CA ILE A 19 -0.77 -7.22 -9.40
C ILE A 19 -2.17 -7.22 -8.76
N ILE A 20 -3.23 -7.25 -9.56
CA ILE A 20 -4.61 -7.32 -9.07
C ILE A 20 -4.84 -8.58 -8.23
N TRP A 21 -4.32 -9.73 -8.68
CA TRP A 21 -4.41 -10.98 -7.93
C TRP A 21 -3.69 -10.89 -6.59
N MET A 22 -2.43 -10.41 -6.56
CA MET A 22 -1.68 -10.22 -5.31
C MET A 22 -2.48 -9.35 -4.32
N GLN A 23 -3.01 -8.23 -4.80
CA GLN A 23 -3.78 -7.30 -3.96
C GLN A 23 -5.09 -7.90 -3.45
N LYS A 24 -5.81 -8.67 -4.28
CA LYS A 24 -7.03 -9.37 -3.86
C LYS A 24 -6.76 -10.50 -2.86
N SER A 25 -5.58 -11.12 -2.94
CA SER A 25 -5.14 -12.15 -2.01
C SER A 25 -4.51 -11.60 -0.73
N GLY A 26 -4.47 -10.28 -0.53
CA GLY A 26 -3.85 -9.65 0.64
C GLY A 26 -2.32 -9.65 0.61
N LEU A 27 -1.71 -10.08 -0.50
CA LEU A 27 -0.26 -10.10 -0.66
C LEU A 27 0.27 -8.70 -1.00
N PRO A 28 1.39 -8.26 -0.40
CA PRO A 28 1.95 -6.95 -0.68
C PRO A 28 2.55 -6.91 -2.09
N ALA A 29 1.85 -6.26 -3.01
CA ALA A 29 2.33 -5.92 -4.35
C ALA A 29 3.35 -4.75 -4.28
N SER A 30 4.53 -5.03 -3.72
CA SER A 30 5.58 -4.02 -3.54
C SER A 30 6.21 -3.64 -4.88
N LYS A 31 6.69 -2.39 -4.98
CA LYS A 31 7.39 -1.89 -6.18
C LYS A 31 8.55 -2.81 -6.60
N SER A 32 9.41 -3.18 -5.66
CA SER A 32 10.60 -4.03 -5.95
C SER A 32 10.16 -5.36 -6.55
N LYS A 33 9.17 -6.01 -5.93
CA LYS A 33 8.65 -7.30 -6.40
C LYS A 33 8.13 -7.21 -7.83
N ILE A 34 7.41 -6.13 -8.15
CA ILE A 34 6.85 -5.92 -9.50
C ILE A 34 7.96 -5.67 -10.53
N GLU A 35 9.00 -4.91 -10.17
CA GLU A 35 10.18 -4.71 -11.03
C GLU A 35 10.93 -6.05 -11.25
N ASP A 36 11.14 -6.84 -10.20
CA ASP A 36 11.81 -8.15 -10.28
C ASP A 36 11.04 -9.16 -11.14
N ASP A 37 9.70 -9.19 -11.01
CA ASP A 37 8.84 -10.08 -11.81
C ASP A 37 8.81 -9.64 -13.28
N ALA A 38 8.79 -8.32 -13.53
CA ALA A 38 8.87 -7.77 -14.88
C ALA A 38 10.22 -8.09 -15.55
N ASP A 39 11.33 -8.01 -14.80
CA ASP A 39 12.65 -8.43 -15.28
C ASP A 39 12.76 -9.94 -15.47
N THR A 40 12.06 -10.73 -14.66
CA THR A 40 11.96 -12.18 -14.84
C THR A 40 11.26 -12.52 -16.15
N ILE A 41 10.16 -11.83 -16.50
CA ILE A 41 9.48 -12.02 -17.78
C ILE A 41 10.40 -11.66 -18.95
N ARG A 42 11.15 -10.55 -18.83
CA ARG A 42 12.09 -10.09 -19.87
C ARG A 42 13.25 -11.05 -20.07
N SER A 43 13.89 -11.48 -18.99
CA SER A 43 15.04 -12.40 -19.04
C SER A 43 14.69 -13.78 -19.61
N ARG A 44 13.44 -14.24 -19.42
CA ARG A 44 12.93 -15.47 -20.04
C ARG A 44 12.77 -15.36 -21.55
N ARG A 45 12.44 -14.17 -22.06
CA ARG A 45 12.30 -13.90 -23.50
C ARG A 45 13.65 -13.64 -24.16
N ASP A 46 14.49 -12.88 -23.49
CA ASP A 46 15.81 -12.47 -23.96
C ASP A 46 16.79 -12.48 -22.76
N PRO A 47 17.72 -13.46 -22.71
CA PRO A 47 18.71 -13.57 -21.64
C PRO A 47 19.60 -12.33 -21.48
N ASP A 48 19.79 -11.55 -22.54
CA ASP A 48 20.60 -10.32 -22.54
C ASP A 48 19.75 -9.07 -22.24
N ALA A 49 18.47 -9.24 -21.88
CA ALA A 49 17.57 -8.15 -21.58
C ALA A 49 18.08 -7.33 -20.38
N VAL A 50 18.28 -6.04 -20.62
CA VAL A 50 18.58 -5.09 -19.55
C VAL A 50 17.36 -4.96 -18.62
N PRO A 51 17.59 -4.87 -17.29
CA PRO A 51 16.57 -4.58 -16.30
C PRO A 51 15.71 -3.36 -16.63
N VAL A 52 14.49 -3.35 -16.11
CA VAL A 52 13.58 -2.21 -16.23
C VAL A 52 14.23 -0.95 -15.64
N GLY A 53 14.16 0.15 -16.38
CA GLY A 53 14.73 1.41 -15.93
C GLY A 53 13.99 1.96 -14.70
N LYS A 54 14.67 2.76 -13.85
CA LYS A 54 14.11 3.32 -12.59
C LYS A 54 12.76 4.03 -12.70
N MET A 55 12.44 4.56 -13.88
CA MET A 55 11.19 5.28 -14.17
C MET A 55 10.08 4.41 -14.76
N TRP A 56 10.37 3.14 -15.05
CA TRP A 56 9.44 2.22 -15.68
C TRP A 56 8.20 2.02 -14.79
N TYR A 57 8.39 1.66 -13.52
CA TYR A 57 7.26 1.39 -12.62
C TYR A 57 6.32 2.59 -12.47
N ARG A 58 6.89 3.81 -12.42
CA ARG A 58 6.07 5.03 -12.36
C ARG A 58 5.23 5.20 -13.62
N ARG A 59 5.83 5.08 -14.79
CA ARG A 59 5.11 5.20 -16.08
C ARG A 59 4.08 4.10 -16.26
N PHE A 60 4.44 2.86 -15.92
CA PHE A 60 3.52 1.73 -15.92
C PHE A 60 2.28 2.03 -15.06
N ARG A 61 2.46 2.60 -13.86
CA ARG A 61 1.31 3.03 -13.04
C ARG A 61 0.51 4.18 -13.67
N ASP A 62 1.19 5.15 -14.27
CA ASP A 62 0.52 6.28 -14.94
C ASP A 62 -0.33 5.79 -16.14
N ASP A 63 0.11 4.72 -16.81
CA ASP A 63 -0.60 4.08 -17.93
C ASP A 63 -1.72 3.12 -17.48
N HIS A 64 -1.75 2.72 -16.20
CA HIS A 64 -2.68 1.73 -15.62
C HIS A 64 -3.41 2.27 -14.36
N PRO A 65 -4.33 3.25 -14.52
CA PRO A 65 -5.06 3.86 -13.39
C PRO A 65 -5.93 2.87 -12.60
N GLU A 66 -6.32 1.75 -13.20
CA GLU A 66 -7.04 0.65 -12.55
C GLU A 66 -6.27 0.04 -11.36
N LEU A 67 -4.94 0.19 -11.32
CA LEU A 67 -4.09 -0.28 -10.23
C LEU A 67 -4.05 0.69 -9.03
N ASP A 68 -4.59 1.91 -9.15
CA ASP A 68 -4.54 2.91 -8.09
C ASP A 68 -5.57 2.63 -6.98
N ILE A 69 -6.74 2.08 -7.36
CA ILE A 69 -7.81 1.68 -6.43
C ILE A 69 -7.37 0.50 -5.56
N SER A 70 -6.50 -0.36 -6.06
CA SER A 70 -6.10 -1.60 -5.40
C SER A 70 -4.93 -1.46 -4.43
N ILE A 71 -4.13 -0.39 -4.54
CA ILE A 71 -3.09 -0.02 -3.55
C ILE A 71 -3.72 0.47 -2.24
N LEU A 72 -4.88 1.11 -2.30
CA LEU A 72 -5.65 1.47 -1.09
C LEU A 72 -6.12 0.21 -0.33
N LYS A 73 -6.45 -0.87 -1.02
CA LYS A 73 -6.87 -2.14 -0.38
C LYS A 73 -5.75 -2.87 0.35
N SER A 74 -4.52 -2.87 -0.16
CA SER A 74 -3.40 -3.49 0.57
C SER A 74 -3.06 -2.74 1.86
N LYS A 75 -3.26 -1.41 1.88
CA LYS A 75 -3.19 -0.62 3.11
C LYS A 75 -4.31 -0.97 4.10
N GLU A 76 -5.51 -1.24 3.61
CA GLU A 76 -6.62 -1.72 4.44
C GLU A 76 -6.37 -3.14 4.99
N ALA A 77 -5.67 -4.00 4.25
CA ALA A 77 -5.26 -5.32 4.74
C ALA A 77 -4.24 -5.22 5.90
N ALA A 78 -3.26 -4.33 5.81
CA ALA A 78 -2.34 -4.06 6.93
C ALA A 78 -3.08 -3.50 8.17
N ARG A 79 -4.17 -2.75 7.95
CA ARG A 79 -5.05 -2.28 9.01
C ARG A 79 -5.89 -3.42 9.61
N LEU A 80 -6.37 -4.34 8.78
CA LEU A 80 -7.08 -5.54 9.24
C LEU A 80 -6.16 -6.44 10.10
N GLU A 81 -4.91 -6.68 9.66
CA GLU A 81 -3.92 -7.42 10.45
C GLU A 81 -3.61 -6.74 11.80
N TYR A 82 -3.56 -5.41 11.83
CA TYR A 82 -3.42 -4.65 13.08
C TYR A 82 -4.67 -4.73 13.97
N GLU A 83 -5.87 -4.67 13.39
CA GLU A 83 -7.14 -4.80 14.11
C GLU A 83 -7.32 -6.23 14.69
N GLU A 84 -6.84 -7.27 14.00
CA GLU A 84 -6.86 -8.66 14.47
C GLU A 84 -5.79 -8.96 15.53
N ALA A 85 -4.57 -8.41 15.41
CA ALA A 85 -3.48 -8.65 16.35
C ALA A 85 -3.51 -7.72 17.60
N GLY A 86 -4.10 -6.53 17.47
CA GLY A 86 -4.02 -5.46 18.48
C GLY A 86 -5.21 -5.38 19.44
N MET A 87 -6.21 -6.26 19.32
CA MET A 87 -7.44 -6.17 20.11
C MET A 87 -7.17 -6.25 21.62
N GLU A 88 -6.37 -7.21 22.05
CA GLU A 88 -6.03 -7.43 23.47
C GLU A 88 -5.20 -6.27 24.02
N GLU A 89 -4.20 -5.79 23.28
CA GLU A 89 -3.40 -4.63 23.67
C GLU A 89 -4.24 -3.35 23.77
N THR A 90 -5.20 -3.18 22.85
CA THR A 90 -6.14 -2.07 22.83
C THR A 90 -7.09 -2.13 24.03
N MET A 91 -7.64 -3.31 24.35
CA MET A 91 -8.46 -3.51 25.54
C MET A 91 -7.69 -3.22 26.83
N GLN A 92 -6.44 -3.69 26.93
CA GLN A 92 -5.57 -3.41 28.07
C GLN A 92 -5.20 -1.93 28.19
N TRP A 93 -5.05 -1.23 27.06
CA TRP A 93 -4.85 0.21 27.04
C TRP A 93 -6.09 0.95 27.57
N PHE A 94 -7.30 0.63 27.07
CA PHE A 94 -8.55 1.24 27.55
C PHE A 94 -8.83 0.94 29.03
N LYS A 95 -8.47 -0.26 29.51
CA LYS A 95 -8.56 -0.62 30.92
C LYS A 95 -7.65 0.28 31.77
N ARG A 96 -6.38 0.42 31.39
CA ARG A 96 -5.41 1.30 32.08
C ARG A 96 -5.84 2.77 32.03
N LEU A 97 -6.38 3.22 30.90
CA LEU A 97 -6.94 4.57 30.77
C LEU A 97 -8.11 4.78 31.74
N SER A 98 -9.02 3.82 31.83
CA SER A 98 -10.18 3.88 32.75
C SER A 98 -9.75 3.95 34.21
N GLU A 99 -8.72 3.18 34.60
CA GLU A 99 -8.13 3.23 35.95
C GLU A 99 -7.54 4.61 36.26
N VAL A 100 -6.85 5.24 35.31
CA VAL A 100 -6.30 6.60 35.45
C VAL A 100 -7.40 7.65 35.57
N ILE A 101 -8.42 7.58 34.70
CA ILE A 101 -9.59 8.47 34.74
C ILE A 101 -10.28 8.40 36.11
N MET A 102 -10.51 7.18 36.62
CA MET A 102 -11.11 6.97 37.94
C MET A 102 -10.23 7.49 39.09
N ARG A 103 -8.93 7.18 39.05
CA ARG A 103 -7.98 7.54 40.11
C ARG A 103 -7.86 9.06 40.28
N TYR A 104 -7.81 9.78 39.17
CA TYR A 104 -7.65 11.24 39.16
C TYR A 104 -8.97 11.99 39.04
N ARG A 105 -10.11 11.28 38.98
CA ARG A 105 -11.46 11.85 38.79
C ARG A 105 -11.52 12.79 37.59
N ILE A 106 -10.85 12.40 36.50
CA ILE A 106 -10.82 13.16 35.25
C ILE A 106 -12.24 13.20 34.70
N VAL A 107 -12.78 14.41 34.48
CA VAL A 107 -14.11 14.58 33.91
C VAL A 107 -14.07 14.64 32.39
N ALA A 108 -15.20 14.43 31.73
CA ALA A 108 -15.26 14.45 30.27
C ALA A 108 -14.73 15.75 29.63
N SER A 109 -14.85 16.90 30.32
CA SER A 109 -14.30 18.19 29.88
C SER A 109 -12.77 18.27 29.96
N GLU A 110 -12.11 17.34 30.64
CA GLU A 110 -10.65 17.20 30.73
C GLU A 110 -10.12 16.09 29.82
N CYS A 111 -11.02 15.28 29.23
CA CYS A 111 -10.69 14.28 28.24
C CYS A 111 -10.59 14.91 26.84
N TRP A 112 -9.42 15.42 26.51
CA TRP A 112 -9.12 15.93 25.19
C TRP A 112 -8.62 14.79 24.29
N ASN A 113 -9.34 14.48 23.23
CA ASN A 113 -8.75 13.74 22.12
C ASN A 113 -7.92 14.73 21.31
N THR A 114 -6.60 14.57 21.28
CA THR A 114 -5.76 15.32 20.36
C THR A 114 -5.98 14.78 18.95
N ASP A 115 -6.98 15.32 18.26
CA ASP A 115 -7.09 15.22 16.81
C ASP A 115 -6.10 16.16 16.09
N GLN A 116 -5.25 16.87 16.84
CA GLN A 116 -4.09 17.64 16.36
C GLN A 116 -2.95 16.75 15.84
N ALA A 117 -3.27 15.93 14.85
CA ALA A 117 -2.44 15.80 13.68
C ALA A 117 -3.38 15.86 12.47
N GLY A 118 -3.46 17.03 11.83
CA GLY A 118 -4.09 17.25 10.54
C GLY A 118 -3.40 16.51 9.38
N ILE A 119 -3.02 15.25 9.60
CA ILE A 119 -2.68 14.32 8.54
C ILE A 119 -3.88 13.38 8.46
N ARG A 120 -4.79 13.67 7.52
CA ARG A 120 -5.64 12.63 6.96
C ARG A 120 -4.73 11.51 6.48
N VAL A 121 -4.73 10.39 7.18
CA VAL A 121 -4.05 9.17 6.76
C VAL A 121 -4.67 8.75 5.42
N GLY A 122 -4.05 9.16 4.30
CA GLY A 122 -4.59 8.90 2.96
C GLY A 122 -4.60 10.08 1.99
N ILE A 123 -4.15 11.29 2.36
CA ILE A 123 -3.95 12.38 1.38
C ILE A 123 -2.45 12.60 1.18
N LEU A 124 -1.92 12.14 0.04
CA LEU A 124 -0.70 12.75 -0.52
C LEU A 124 -1.05 14.21 -0.84
N ARG A 125 -0.47 15.16 -0.12
CA ARG A 125 -0.39 16.53 -0.66
C ARG A 125 0.47 16.47 -1.92
N GLU A 126 -0.06 17.02 -3.00
CA GLU A 126 0.70 17.26 -4.24
C GLU A 126 2.03 17.93 -3.92
N ARG A 127 3.11 17.35 -4.45
CA ARG A 127 4.41 18.03 -4.50
C ARG A 127 4.39 19.00 -5.68
N VAL A 128 4.68 20.27 -5.40
CA VAL A 128 5.29 21.21 -6.37
C VAL A 128 6.66 20.68 -6.76
#